data_AF-A0A9W6VP33-F1
#
_entry.id   AF-A0A9W6VP33-F1
#
_cell.length_a   1.000
_cell.length_b   1.000
_cell.length_c   1.000
_cell.angle_alpha   90.00
_cell.angle_beta   90.00
_cell.angle_gamma   90.00
#
_symmetry.space_group_name_H-M   'P 1'
#
loop_
_entity.id
_entity.type
_entity.pdbx_description
1 polymer ?
#
loop_
_entity_poly.entity_id
_entity_poly.type
_entity_poly.pdbx_seq_one_letter_code
_entity_poly.pdbx_strand_id
1 'polypeptide(L)'
;MTGETATPVRSREREVYLAARVLDALLREDYGRLSRHVADGRLTLPGGRAVALTRERAGTGRHPGFLAERVVDDDALTLDEVIAATRALADPRDDVAAFERECREALRALRLYDAVRPRPGGVTRYEALAAALDHPVYPTARCRLGLEERDLLAYAPEFGPSFRLCWTAVPGSTCRGVRPDWWPAAADLGLPDGTDVFPVHPLTARLLPTVPGPAVTVRPTLSMRTVAVGPREQLKLPLPTSTLGLRNRRVIMPGTLSDGALVERVLRAVAERENAPVLLADEQTYGHADDPLRGYLLRRMPADGVPVAALLARTPEGPYVIEELAGDVAAFFGDYLHALFRWNVPLLTRYGIALEAHQQNVSIVPGPPMRLMIKDNDGALIDLRRLGDALGRAPEPGEFADPRLPTTDPEALAKVFVTITVHLCAGALAFGLAERGLLPLATGLELIRDRLDAALTAHDPTGFLRARTLDADRLPGKAMVTAGTLVGKDRTGAEDINKHYGPSGPNYLTNYPKRSAS
;
A
#
# COMPACT_ATOMS: atom_id res chain seq x y z
N MET A 1 13.35 -8.66 29.81
CA MET A 1 14.06 -7.41 29.47
C MET A 1 13.17 -6.26 29.87
N THR A 2 13.63 -5.45 30.82
CA THR A 2 12.89 -4.35 31.45
C THR A 2 12.60 -3.27 30.42
N GLY A 3 11.35 -3.16 29.97
CA GLY A 3 10.93 -2.11 29.06
C GLY A 3 10.99 -0.76 29.76
N GLU A 4 11.87 0.13 29.30
CA GLU A 4 11.73 1.56 29.57
C GLU A 4 10.38 1.99 28.99
N THR A 5 9.43 2.26 29.88
CA THR A 5 8.16 2.92 29.53
C THR A 5 8.47 4.17 28.72
N ALA A 6 7.82 4.32 27.56
CA ALA A 6 7.97 5.51 26.73
C ALA A 6 7.82 6.77 27.58
N THR A 7 8.79 7.69 27.49
CA THR A 7 8.77 8.91 28.30
C THR A 7 7.49 9.72 28.03
N PRO A 8 6.89 10.37 29.05
CA PRO A 8 5.61 11.09 28.90
C PRO A 8 5.58 12.09 27.75
N VAL A 9 6.73 12.73 27.46
CA VAL A 9 6.90 13.68 26.36
C VAL A 9 6.70 13.00 25.00
N ARG A 10 7.35 11.87 24.75
CA ARG A 10 7.19 11.10 23.49
C ARG A 10 5.79 10.53 23.31
N SER A 11 5.16 10.14 24.42
CA SER A 11 3.77 9.66 24.42
C SER A 11 2.79 10.74 23.96
N ARG A 12 3.02 12.00 24.38
CA ARG A 12 2.24 13.17 23.95
C ARG A 12 2.53 13.53 22.50
N GLU A 13 3.80 13.51 22.09
CA GLU A 13 4.21 13.77 20.69
C GLU A 13 3.52 12.82 19.71
N ARG A 14 3.44 11.51 20.03
CA ARG A 14 2.75 10.52 19.17
C ARG A 14 1.25 10.75 19.05
N GLU A 15 0.62 11.22 20.13
CA GLU A 15 -0.80 11.51 20.11
C GLU A 15 -1.11 12.73 19.25
N VAL A 16 -0.38 13.83 19.44
CA VAL A 16 -0.49 15.04 18.62
C VAL A 16 -0.22 14.74 17.15
N TYR A 17 0.83 13.96 16.88
CA TYR A 17 1.16 13.49 15.53
C TYR A 17 -0.01 12.73 14.88
N LEU A 18 -0.58 11.76 15.58
CA LEU A 18 -1.69 10.97 15.05
C LEU A 18 -2.96 11.81 14.89
N ALA A 19 -3.29 12.66 15.87
CA ALA A 19 -4.46 13.53 15.84
C ALA A 19 -4.44 14.45 14.62
N ALA A 20 -3.29 15.07 14.34
CA ALA A 20 -3.13 15.90 13.16
C ALA A 20 -3.25 15.11 11.86
N ARG A 21 -2.64 13.92 11.76
CA ARG A 21 -2.79 13.05 10.57
C ARG A 21 -4.23 12.64 10.32
N VAL A 22 -4.96 12.31 11.38
CA VAL A 22 -6.38 11.95 11.31
C VAL A 22 -7.18 13.15 10.81
N LEU A 23 -6.98 14.34 11.39
CA LEU A 23 -7.69 15.54 11.00
C LEU A 23 -7.35 15.98 9.57
N ASP A 24 -6.09 15.86 9.14
CA ASP A 24 -5.67 16.08 7.75
C ASP A 24 -6.42 15.16 6.78
N ALA A 25 -6.54 13.88 7.11
CA ALA A 25 -7.25 12.91 6.28
C ALA A 25 -8.76 13.22 6.20
N LEU A 26 -9.39 13.56 7.33
CA LEU A 26 -10.80 13.95 7.39
C LEU A 26 -11.06 15.23 6.57
N LEU A 27 -10.19 16.23 6.68
CA LEU A 27 -10.29 17.48 5.93
C LEU A 27 -10.06 17.25 4.43
N ARG A 28 -9.06 16.45 4.06
CA ARG A 28 -8.77 16.08 2.67
C ARG A 28 -9.95 15.37 2.01
N GLU A 29 -10.63 14.50 2.75
CA GLU A 29 -11.80 13.75 2.26
C GLU A 29 -13.12 14.54 2.45
N ASP A 30 -13.04 15.78 2.94
CA ASP A 30 -14.17 16.66 3.29
C ASP A 30 -15.27 15.99 4.11
N TYR A 31 -14.86 15.10 5.03
CA TYR A 31 -15.80 14.39 5.90
C TYR A 31 -16.62 15.38 6.72
N GLY A 32 -17.94 15.21 6.75
CA GLY A 32 -18.84 16.11 7.48
C GLY A 32 -18.81 17.57 6.97
N ARG A 33 -18.31 17.82 5.75
CA ARG A 33 -18.12 19.16 5.17
C ARG A 33 -17.16 20.05 5.99
N LEU A 34 -16.14 19.44 6.61
CA LEU A 34 -15.11 20.13 7.40
C LEU A 34 -14.49 21.33 6.67
N SER A 35 -14.36 21.27 5.34
CA SER A 35 -13.82 22.37 4.54
C SER A 35 -14.59 23.69 4.71
N ARG A 36 -15.88 23.66 5.04
CA ARG A 36 -16.71 24.86 5.28
C ARG A 36 -16.35 25.61 6.55
N HIS A 37 -15.64 24.96 7.46
CA HIS A 37 -15.21 25.52 8.72
C HIS A 37 -13.76 26.06 8.67
N VAL A 38 -13.17 26.09 7.47
CA VAL A 38 -11.85 26.66 7.23
C VAL A 38 -11.98 28.13 6.86
N ALA A 39 -11.39 29.01 7.66
CA ALA A 39 -11.29 30.45 7.39
C ALA A 39 -9.92 30.95 7.87
N ASP A 40 -9.29 31.83 7.09
CA ASP A 40 -8.05 32.53 7.46
C ASP A 40 -6.91 31.62 7.97
N GLY A 41 -6.78 30.43 7.38
CA GLY A 41 -5.76 29.45 7.81
C GLY A 41 -6.03 28.77 9.13
N ARG A 42 -7.29 28.75 9.58
CA ARG A 42 -7.73 27.99 10.74
C ARG A 42 -8.93 27.13 10.40
N LEU A 43 -8.99 25.94 10.96
CA LEU A 43 -10.16 25.08 10.96
C LEU A 43 -10.87 25.23 12.31
N THR A 44 -12.13 25.65 12.30
CA THR A 44 -12.93 25.71 13.53
C THR A 44 -13.67 24.39 13.73
N LEU A 45 -13.24 23.58 14.69
CA LEU A 45 -13.94 22.35 15.06
C LEU A 45 -15.29 22.65 15.72
N PRO A 46 -16.25 21.72 15.66
CA PRO A 46 -17.45 21.76 16.51
C PRO A 46 -17.07 21.98 17.97
N GLY A 47 -17.76 22.91 18.64
CA GLY A 47 -17.39 23.36 19.99
C GLY A 47 -16.46 24.58 20.04
N GLY A 48 -16.05 25.12 18.88
CA GLY A 48 -15.34 26.40 18.78
C GLY A 48 -13.81 26.32 18.86
N ARG A 49 -13.24 25.12 19.01
CA ARG A 49 -11.79 24.91 19.00
C ARG A 49 -11.22 25.24 17.63
N ALA A 50 -10.44 26.32 17.53
CA ALA A 50 -9.80 26.71 16.28
C ALA A 50 -8.42 26.07 16.16
N VAL A 51 -8.22 25.18 15.19
CA VAL A 51 -6.97 24.48 14.87
C VAL A 51 -6.23 25.23 13.75
N ALA A 52 -4.93 25.46 13.92
CA ALA A 52 -4.13 26.14 12.90
C ALA A 52 -3.84 25.22 11.70
N LEU A 53 -3.89 25.80 10.50
CA LEU A 53 -3.55 25.16 9.24
C LEU A 53 -2.46 25.98 8.55
N THR A 54 -1.46 25.31 8.00
CA THR A 54 -0.35 25.97 7.31
C THR A 54 -0.20 25.52 5.86
N ARG A 55 0.32 26.43 5.03
CA ARG A 55 0.85 26.14 3.68
C ARG A 55 2.37 25.96 3.69
N GLU A 56 3.00 26.28 4.82
CA GLU A 56 4.44 26.14 5.02
C GLU A 56 4.78 24.73 5.53
N ARG A 57 6.04 24.34 5.43
CA ARG A 57 6.46 23.01 5.89
C ARG A 57 6.31 22.93 7.42
N ALA A 58 5.39 22.11 7.90
CA ALA A 58 5.21 21.83 9.33
C ALA A 58 5.87 20.50 9.70
N GLY A 59 7.01 20.55 10.39
CA GLY A 59 7.63 19.42 11.08
C GLY A 59 7.70 18.08 10.32
N THR A 60 7.84 16.97 11.05
CA THR A 60 7.94 15.63 10.44
C THR A 60 6.58 15.12 9.95
N GLY A 61 6.53 14.70 8.69
CA GLY A 61 5.52 13.83 8.09
C GLY A 61 4.39 14.53 7.35
N ARG A 62 4.43 15.86 7.23
CA ARG A 62 3.32 16.67 6.71
C ARG A 62 3.82 17.68 5.67
N HIS A 63 3.44 17.46 4.41
CA HIS A 63 3.77 18.38 3.33
C HIS A 63 2.50 18.98 2.73
N PRO A 64 2.24 20.27 2.98
CA PRO A 64 1.32 21.03 2.14
C PRO A 64 1.74 20.93 0.67
N GLY A 65 0.77 20.81 -0.20
CA GLY A 65 0.96 20.68 -1.65
C GLY A 65 1.03 19.25 -2.18
N PHE A 66 1.13 18.20 -1.35
CA PHE A 66 1.09 16.81 -1.86
C PHE A 66 -0.33 16.34 -2.18
N LEU A 67 -1.17 16.11 -1.17
CA LEU A 67 -2.57 15.69 -1.33
C LEU A 67 -3.57 16.73 -0.82
N ALA A 68 -3.09 17.76 -0.13
CA ALA A 68 -3.88 18.87 0.36
C ALA A 68 -3.04 20.14 0.28
N GLU A 69 -3.67 21.29 0.00
CA GLU A 69 -2.97 22.58 -0.04
C GLU A 69 -2.49 23.06 1.33
N ARG A 70 -3.20 22.63 2.38
CA ARG A 70 -2.94 23.00 3.77
C ARG A 70 -2.92 21.73 4.61
N VAL A 71 -2.13 21.75 5.68
CA VAL A 71 -2.06 20.67 6.66
C VAL A 71 -2.19 21.25 8.07
N VAL A 72 -2.58 20.42 9.02
CA VAL A 72 -2.71 20.76 10.43
C VAL A 72 -1.34 21.06 11.05
N ASP A 73 -1.25 22.22 11.70
CA ASP A 73 -0.06 22.73 12.38
C ASP A 73 -0.43 23.19 13.80
N ASP A 74 -0.80 22.22 14.64
CA ASP A 74 -1.23 22.46 16.01
C ASP A 74 -0.60 21.39 16.90
N ASP A 75 0.32 21.82 17.78
CA ASP A 75 1.10 20.96 18.67
C ASP A 75 0.35 20.61 19.98
N ALA A 76 -0.81 21.23 20.18
CA ALA A 76 -1.69 21.01 21.32
C ALA A 76 -2.91 20.16 20.97
N LEU A 77 -3.14 19.84 19.69
CA LEU A 77 -4.27 19.06 19.23
C LEU A 77 -4.23 17.63 19.81
N THR A 78 -5.35 17.23 20.41
CA THR A 78 -5.51 15.89 21.00
C THR A 78 -6.37 14.99 20.12
N LEU A 79 -6.21 13.68 20.29
CA LEU A 79 -7.02 12.72 19.54
C LEU A 79 -8.50 12.78 19.96
N ASP A 80 -8.77 13.04 21.24
CA ASP A 80 -10.14 13.16 21.75
C ASP A 80 -10.88 14.39 21.17
N GLU A 81 -10.21 15.53 20.97
CA GLU A 81 -10.78 16.69 20.25
C GLU A 81 -11.18 16.32 18.82
N VAL A 82 -10.33 15.59 18.10
CA VAL A 82 -10.60 15.17 16.72
C VAL A 82 -11.75 14.14 16.65
N ILE A 83 -11.79 13.19 17.59
CA ILE A 83 -12.89 12.21 17.69
C ILE A 83 -14.20 12.91 18.05
N ALA A 84 -14.18 13.86 18.99
CA ALA A 84 -15.37 14.63 19.36
C ALA A 84 -15.91 15.45 18.17
N ALA A 85 -15.03 16.10 17.42
CA ALA A 85 -15.38 16.80 16.18
C ALA A 85 -15.98 15.85 15.14
N THR A 86 -15.36 14.68 14.95
CA THR A 86 -15.85 13.64 14.03
C THR A 86 -17.27 13.20 14.42
N ARG A 87 -17.50 12.91 15.70
CA ARG A 87 -18.81 12.51 16.24
C ARG A 87 -19.87 13.60 16.06
N ALA A 88 -19.51 14.86 16.27
CA ALA A 88 -20.45 15.97 16.13
C ALA A 88 -20.86 16.24 14.67
N LEU A 89 -20.00 15.90 13.70
CA LEU A 89 -20.25 16.11 12.26
C LEU A 89 -20.81 14.87 11.55
N ALA A 90 -20.74 13.71 12.18
CA ALA A 90 -21.12 12.44 11.58
C ALA A 90 -22.61 12.35 11.27
N ASP A 91 -22.93 11.68 10.16
CA ASP A 91 -24.29 11.18 9.94
C ASP A 91 -24.55 10.04 10.95
N PRO A 92 -25.77 9.89 11.49
CA PRO A 92 -26.09 8.83 12.44
C PRO A 92 -25.79 7.40 11.95
N ARG A 93 -25.64 7.20 10.64
CA ARG A 93 -25.29 5.91 10.02
C ARG A 93 -23.79 5.62 9.95
N ASP A 94 -22.94 6.60 10.24
CA ASP A 94 -21.49 6.44 10.16
C ASP A 94 -20.93 5.69 11.37
N ASP A 95 -19.94 4.83 11.13
CA ASP A 95 -19.31 4.01 12.17
C ASP A 95 -18.15 4.77 12.85
N VAL A 96 -18.49 5.88 13.50
CA VAL A 96 -17.54 6.69 14.27
C VAL A 96 -16.92 5.87 15.40
N ALA A 97 -17.67 4.94 15.97
CA ALA A 97 -17.18 4.07 17.05
C ALA A 97 -16.06 3.14 16.57
N ALA A 98 -16.18 2.54 15.37
CA ALA A 98 -15.09 1.78 14.78
C ALA A 98 -13.88 2.65 14.47
N PHE A 99 -14.11 3.86 13.96
CA PHE A 99 -13.03 4.77 13.64
C PHE A 99 -12.26 5.24 14.89
N GLU A 100 -12.97 5.52 16.00
CA GLU A 100 -12.35 5.81 17.29
C GLU A 100 -11.47 4.64 17.76
N ARG A 101 -11.99 3.39 17.70
CA ARG A 101 -11.20 2.20 18.04
C ARG A 101 -9.94 2.11 17.19
N GLU A 102 -10.07 2.33 15.89
CA GLU A 102 -8.96 2.29 14.95
C GLU A 102 -7.88 3.34 15.28
N CYS A 103 -8.29 4.56 15.61
CA CYS A 103 -7.37 5.62 16.03
C CYS A 103 -6.64 5.26 17.33
N ARG A 104 -7.36 4.73 18.32
CA ARG A 104 -6.77 4.37 19.61
C ARG A 104 -5.81 3.18 19.50
N GLU A 105 -6.13 2.19 18.66
CA GLU A 105 -5.22 1.07 18.38
C GLU A 105 -3.98 1.52 17.61
N ALA A 106 -4.11 2.43 16.63
CA ALA A 106 -2.96 3.01 15.95
C ALA A 106 -2.03 3.75 16.93
N LEU A 107 -2.58 4.54 17.85
CA LEU A 107 -1.81 5.23 18.89
C LEU A 107 -1.09 4.25 19.81
N ARG A 108 -1.77 3.18 20.22
CA ARG A 108 -1.20 2.09 21.02
C ARG A 108 -0.02 1.43 20.31
N ALA A 109 -0.18 1.09 19.03
CA ALA A 109 0.87 0.48 18.22
C ALA A 109 2.09 1.41 18.04
N LEU A 110 1.87 2.72 17.83
CA LEU A 110 2.95 3.72 17.79
C LEU A 110 3.72 3.78 19.12
N ARG A 111 3.00 3.82 20.25
CA ARG A 111 3.60 3.82 21.59
C ARG A 111 4.38 2.53 21.86
N LEU A 112 3.84 1.38 21.47
CA LEU A 112 4.53 0.09 21.58
C LEU A 112 5.84 0.08 20.79
N TYR A 113 5.83 0.58 19.55
CA TYR A 113 7.02 0.67 18.71
C TYR A 113 8.12 1.53 19.36
N ASP A 114 7.77 2.69 19.91
CA ASP A 114 8.72 3.58 20.59
C ASP A 114 9.30 3.01 21.88
N ALA A 115 8.51 2.18 22.59
CA ALA A 115 8.95 1.50 23.81
C ALA A 115 9.93 0.35 23.50
N VAL A 116 9.69 -0.39 22.42
CA VAL A 116 10.52 -1.54 22.04
C VAL A 116 11.78 -1.12 21.27
N ARG A 117 11.65 -0.13 20.37
CA ARG A 117 12.70 0.32 19.43
C ARG A 117 13.37 -0.84 18.70
N PRO A 118 12.60 -1.61 17.93
CA PRO A 118 13.11 -2.80 17.26
C PRO A 118 14.24 -2.44 16.28
N ARG A 119 15.19 -3.35 16.14
CA ARG A 119 16.30 -3.26 15.19
C ARG A 119 16.22 -4.45 14.24
N PRO A 120 15.33 -4.39 13.24
CA PRO A 120 15.10 -5.53 12.36
C PRO A 120 16.34 -5.82 11.52
N GLY A 121 16.62 -7.10 11.31
CA GLY A 121 17.74 -7.59 10.50
C GLY A 121 17.36 -8.82 9.69
N GLY A 122 18.34 -9.41 8.99
CA GLY A 122 18.16 -10.62 8.19
C GLY A 122 17.44 -10.40 6.86
N VAL A 123 16.91 -11.49 6.29
CA VAL A 123 16.39 -11.53 4.90
C VAL A 123 15.19 -10.63 4.65
N THR A 124 14.39 -10.33 5.68
CA THR A 124 13.24 -9.42 5.58
C THR A 124 13.54 -8.02 6.13
N ARG A 125 14.82 -7.63 6.28
CA ARG A 125 15.19 -6.34 6.91
C ARG A 125 14.47 -5.15 6.27
N TYR A 126 14.43 -5.07 4.93
CA TYR A 126 13.81 -3.94 4.24
C TYR A 126 12.29 -3.96 4.34
N GLU A 127 11.67 -5.13 4.40
CA GLU A 127 10.24 -5.27 4.64
C GLU A 127 9.87 -4.79 6.06
N ALA A 128 10.69 -5.11 7.05
CA ALA A 128 10.52 -4.65 8.43
C ALA A 128 10.79 -3.14 8.60
N LEU A 129 11.82 -2.61 7.92
CA LEU A 129 12.09 -1.17 7.87
C LEU A 129 10.98 -0.39 7.17
N ALA A 130 10.44 -0.92 6.06
CA ALA A 130 9.25 -0.35 5.44
C ALA A 130 8.05 -0.37 6.38
N ALA A 131 7.87 -1.47 7.13
CA ALA A 131 6.80 -1.58 8.11
C ALA A 131 6.97 -0.61 9.28
N ALA A 132 8.17 -0.11 9.54
CA ALA A 132 8.45 0.95 10.50
C ALA A 132 8.11 2.36 9.99
N LEU A 133 7.62 2.52 8.76
CA LEU A 133 7.05 3.76 8.24
C LEU A 133 5.51 3.71 8.22
N ASP A 134 4.89 4.88 8.32
CA ASP A 134 3.44 4.99 8.11
C ASP A 134 3.10 5.04 6.62
N HIS A 135 1.91 4.56 6.27
CA HIS A 135 1.37 4.71 4.91
C HIS A 135 1.29 6.21 4.55
N PRO A 136 1.70 6.64 3.35
CA PRO A 136 1.79 8.07 3.01
C PRO A 136 0.43 8.79 2.98
N VAL A 137 -0.68 8.04 2.88
CA VAL A 137 -2.05 8.58 2.76
C VAL A 137 -2.95 8.19 3.93
N TYR A 138 -2.70 7.06 4.59
CA TYR A 138 -3.62 6.53 5.59
C TYR A 138 -3.17 6.96 6.99
N PRO A 139 -4.02 7.62 7.78
CA PRO A 139 -3.58 8.22 9.04
C PRO A 139 -3.28 7.17 10.12
N THR A 140 -4.06 6.10 10.17
CA THR A 140 -4.05 5.02 11.17
C THR A 140 -3.34 3.77 10.66
N ALA A 141 -2.26 3.95 9.89
CA ALA A 141 -1.56 2.87 9.19
C ALA A 141 -1.02 1.76 10.11
N ARG A 142 -0.83 2.06 11.40
CA ARG A 142 -0.39 1.10 12.44
C ARG A 142 -1.49 0.25 13.03
N CYS A 143 -2.75 0.59 12.78
CA CYS A 143 -3.87 -0.14 13.33
C CYS A 143 -3.96 -1.53 12.70
N ARG A 144 -4.14 -2.54 13.57
CA ARG A 144 -4.41 -3.93 13.19
C ARG A 144 -5.56 -4.45 14.05
N LEU A 145 -6.78 -4.18 13.60
CA LEU A 145 -8.01 -4.46 14.35
C LEU A 145 -8.10 -5.93 14.73
N GLY A 146 -8.37 -6.17 16.02
CA GLY A 146 -8.48 -7.51 16.60
C GLY A 146 -7.16 -8.13 17.05
N LEU A 147 -6.03 -7.40 16.97
CA LEU A 147 -4.74 -7.87 17.48
C LEU A 147 -4.32 -7.12 18.75
N GLU A 148 -3.79 -7.85 19.73
CA GLU A 148 -3.24 -7.28 20.96
C GLU A 148 -1.73 -7.01 20.83
N GLU A 149 -1.13 -6.26 21.76
CA GLU A 149 0.32 -5.97 21.74
C GLU A 149 1.18 -7.23 21.70
N ARG A 150 0.79 -8.30 22.41
CA ARG A 150 1.51 -9.59 22.34
C ARG A 150 1.51 -10.18 20.93
N ASP A 151 0.44 -9.99 20.17
CA ASP A 151 0.33 -10.46 18.79
C ASP A 151 1.17 -9.58 17.86
N LEU A 152 1.19 -8.27 18.10
CA LEU A 152 2.07 -7.35 17.37
C LEU A 152 3.54 -7.73 17.57
N LEU A 153 3.98 -7.93 18.82
CA LEU A 153 5.36 -8.33 19.11
C LEU A 153 5.73 -9.68 18.49
N ALA A 154 4.79 -10.63 18.45
CA ALA A 154 5.03 -11.97 17.95
C ALA A 154 4.98 -12.08 16.41
N TYR A 155 4.22 -11.23 15.73
CA TYR A 155 3.88 -11.44 14.33
C TYR A 155 3.98 -10.21 13.43
N ALA A 156 4.07 -8.99 13.96
CA ALA A 156 4.11 -7.80 13.13
C ALA A 156 5.54 -7.50 12.62
N PRO A 157 5.70 -7.19 11.31
CA PRO A 157 7.00 -7.09 10.64
C PRO A 157 7.93 -6.03 11.23
N GLU A 158 7.42 -4.91 11.72
CA GLU A 158 8.24 -3.84 12.29
C GLU A 158 9.01 -4.26 13.54
N PHE A 159 8.59 -5.34 14.23
CA PHE A 159 9.31 -5.91 15.38
C PHE A 159 10.34 -6.98 14.98
N GLY A 160 10.44 -7.32 13.69
CA GLY A 160 11.37 -8.32 13.17
C GLY A 160 11.25 -9.75 13.73
N PRO A 161 10.05 -10.29 14.06
CA PRO A 161 9.96 -11.61 14.64
C PRO A 161 10.25 -12.72 13.61
N SER A 162 10.41 -13.94 14.12
CA SER A 162 10.25 -15.18 13.35
C SER A 162 9.37 -16.13 14.13
N PHE A 163 8.55 -16.91 13.43
CA PHE A 163 7.64 -17.88 14.04
C PHE A 163 7.48 -19.11 13.16
N ARG A 164 6.93 -20.18 13.72
CA ARG A 164 6.64 -21.41 12.98
C ARG A 164 5.23 -21.36 12.38
N LEU A 165 5.08 -21.88 11.17
CA LEU A 165 3.76 -22.09 10.57
C LEU A 165 2.98 -23.17 11.33
N CYS A 166 1.65 -23.03 11.32
CA CYS A 166 0.72 -24.09 11.67
C CYS A 166 0.21 -24.77 10.41
N TRP A 167 -0.45 -25.92 10.55
CA TRP A 167 -0.97 -26.69 9.43
C TRP A 167 -2.43 -27.08 9.69
N THR A 168 -3.26 -27.08 8.65
CA THR A 168 -4.65 -27.56 8.71
C THR A 168 -4.90 -28.56 7.59
N ALA A 169 -5.67 -29.60 7.90
CA ALA A 169 -6.27 -30.47 6.90
C ALA A 169 -7.40 -29.71 6.17
N VAL A 170 -7.49 -29.88 4.86
CA VAL A 170 -8.45 -29.20 3.98
C VAL A 170 -9.00 -30.21 2.97
N PRO A 171 -10.14 -30.85 3.26
CA PRO A 171 -10.82 -31.70 2.30
C PRO A 171 -11.46 -30.86 1.18
N GLY A 172 -11.47 -31.37 -0.05
CA GLY A 172 -12.18 -30.73 -1.18
C GLY A 172 -11.60 -29.38 -1.60
N SER A 173 -10.29 -29.20 -1.45
CA SER A 173 -9.63 -27.94 -1.82
C SER A 173 -9.45 -27.79 -3.34
N THR A 174 -9.37 -26.55 -3.82
CA THR A 174 -8.91 -26.23 -5.17
C THR A 174 -7.48 -25.72 -5.11
N CYS A 175 -6.57 -26.42 -5.80
CA CYS A 175 -5.15 -26.07 -5.84
C CYS A 175 -4.60 -25.95 -7.27
N ARG A 176 -3.61 -25.08 -7.43
CA ARG A 176 -2.89 -24.81 -8.68
C ARG A 176 -1.40 -24.62 -8.42
N GLY A 177 -0.60 -24.88 -9.45
CA GLY A 177 0.86 -24.73 -9.42
C GLY A 177 1.58 -25.87 -8.70
N VAL A 178 2.88 -25.70 -8.52
CA VAL A 178 3.78 -26.71 -7.93
C VAL A 178 4.15 -26.28 -6.52
N ARG A 179 3.88 -27.13 -5.52
CA ARG A 179 4.30 -26.88 -4.14
C ARG A 179 5.77 -27.27 -3.95
N PRO A 180 6.49 -26.58 -3.05
CA PRO A 180 7.90 -26.87 -2.76
C PRO A 180 8.05 -28.12 -1.88
N ASP A 181 9.23 -28.73 -1.89
CA ASP A 181 9.52 -30.00 -1.21
C ASP A 181 9.37 -29.96 0.32
N TRP A 182 9.46 -28.77 0.92
CA TRP A 182 9.24 -28.60 2.37
C TRP A 182 7.76 -28.69 2.77
N TRP A 183 6.84 -28.72 1.79
CA TRP A 183 5.41 -28.81 2.01
C TRP A 183 5.01 -30.26 2.27
N PRO A 184 4.35 -30.57 3.41
CA PRO A 184 4.02 -31.96 3.76
C PRO A 184 2.95 -32.54 2.82
N ALA A 185 3.08 -33.81 2.47
CA ALA A 185 1.97 -34.56 1.91
C ALA A 185 0.98 -34.94 3.02
N ALA A 186 -0.28 -35.13 2.66
CA ALA A 186 -1.30 -35.58 3.61
C ALA A 186 -0.95 -36.95 4.23
N ALA A 187 -0.39 -37.85 3.42
CA ALA A 187 0.07 -39.17 3.86
C ALA A 187 1.17 -39.08 4.93
N ASP A 188 2.09 -38.11 4.82
CA ASP A 188 3.16 -37.90 5.82
C ASP A 188 2.60 -37.53 7.20
N LEU A 189 1.38 -36.99 7.24
CA LEU A 189 0.68 -36.58 8.45
C LEU A 189 -0.40 -37.59 8.88
N GLY A 190 -0.49 -38.76 8.22
CA GLY A 190 -1.51 -39.77 8.50
C GLY A 190 -2.94 -39.33 8.20
N LEU A 191 -3.12 -38.39 7.26
CA LEU A 191 -4.43 -37.88 6.87
C LEU A 191 -5.05 -38.71 5.73
N PRO A 192 -6.39 -38.74 5.61
CA PRO A 192 -7.06 -39.49 4.54
C PRO A 192 -6.66 -39.02 3.14
N ASP A 193 -6.65 -39.95 2.20
CA ASP A 193 -6.46 -39.67 0.78
C ASP A 193 -7.47 -38.62 0.29
N GLY A 194 -7.03 -37.73 -0.62
CA GLY A 194 -7.85 -36.62 -1.12
C GLY A 194 -7.96 -35.41 -0.17
N THR A 195 -7.23 -35.41 0.95
CA THR A 195 -7.07 -34.25 1.83
C THR A 195 -5.85 -33.43 1.42
N ASP A 196 -5.98 -32.11 1.33
CA ASP A 196 -4.82 -31.21 1.22
C ASP A 196 -4.38 -30.70 2.59
N VAL A 197 -3.11 -30.33 2.72
CA VAL A 197 -2.58 -29.70 3.93
C VAL A 197 -2.20 -28.26 3.61
N PHE A 198 -2.83 -27.30 4.26
CA PHE A 198 -2.55 -25.88 4.04
C PHE A 198 -1.72 -25.29 5.19
N PRO A 199 -0.73 -24.43 4.91
CA PRO A 199 -0.07 -23.63 5.92
C PRO A 199 -1.04 -22.60 6.46
N VAL A 200 -0.98 -22.36 7.77
CA VAL A 200 -1.85 -21.44 8.48
C VAL A 200 -0.99 -20.55 9.36
N HIS A 201 -1.26 -19.25 9.32
CA HIS A 201 -0.63 -18.31 10.23
C HIS A 201 -1.06 -18.62 11.68
N PRO A 202 -0.18 -18.55 12.70
CA PRO A 202 -0.54 -18.89 14.08
C PRO A 202 -1.76 -18.15 14.64
N LEU A 203 -1.98 -16.88 14.25
CA LEU A 203 -3.18 -16.13 14.60
C LEU A 203 -4.46 -16.76 14.04
N THR A 204 -4.44 -17.19 12.78
CA THR A 204 -5.56 -17.87 12.12
C THR A 204 -5.77 -19.28 12.68
N ALA A 205 -4.68 -19.95 13.07
CA ALA A 205 -4.72 -21.28 13.67
C ALA A 205 -5.47 -21.31 15.02
N ARG A 206 -5.62 -20.17 15.70
CA ARG A 206 -6.48 -20.07 16.91
C ARG A 206 -7.97 -20.27 16.60
N LEU A 207 -8.36 -20.14 15.33
CA LEU A 207 -9.75 -20.17 14.87
C LEU A 207 -10.10 -21.41 14.05
N LEU A 208 -9.12 -22.26 13.76
CA LEU A 208 -9.25 -23.43 12.88
C LEU A 208 -8.67 -24.68 13.55
N PRO A 209 -9.19 -25.88 13.25
CA PRO A 209 -8.54 -27.11 13.67
C PRO A 209 -7.15 -27.22 13.01
N THR A 210 -6.14 -27.58 13.79
CA THR A 210 -4.77 -27.76 13.30
C THR A 210 -4.33 -29.21 13.37
N VAL A 211 -3.41 -29.59 12.50
CA VAL A 211 -2.72 -30.89 12.51
C VAL A 211 -1.23 -30.69 12.81
N PRO A 212 -0.54 -31.67 13.43
CA PRO A 212 0.92 -31.66 13.51
C PRO A 212 1.53 -31.62 12.11
N GLY A 213 2.63 -30.90 11.95
CA GLY A 213 3.32 -30.79 10.66
C GLY A 213 4.75 -30.28 10.81
N PRO A 214 5.50 -30.13 9.70
CA PRO A 214 6.91 -29.76 9.74
C PRO A 214 7.11 -28.37 10.35
N ALA A 215 8.25 -28.19 11.02
CA ALA A 215 8.63 -26.95 11.70
C ALA A 215 9.20 -25.91 10.73
N VAL A 216 8.36 -25.35 9.87
CA VAL A 216 8.75 -24.31 8.91
C VAL A 216 8.78 -22.95 9.62
N THR A 217 9.98 -22.37 9.75
CA THR A 217 10.17 -21.04 10.35
C THR A 217 10.08 -19.97 9.28
N VAL A 218 9.27 -18.94 9.53
CA VAL A 218 9.00 -17.87 8.58
C VAL A 218 9.18 -16.50 9.22
N ARG A 219 9.28 -15.46 8.37
CA ARG A 219 9.40 -14.06 8.79
C ARG A 219 8.34 -13.21 8.11
N PRO A 220 7.56 -12.40 8.84
CA PRO A 220 6.55 -11.55 8.22
C PRO A 220 7.19 -10.48 7.33
N THR A 221 6.52 -10.15 6.23
CA THR A 221 6.85 -9.02 5.34
C THR A 221 5.89 -7.85 5.60
N LEU A 222 6.00 -6.74 4.86
CA LEU A 222 5.26 -5.51 5.10
C LEU A 222 3.73 -5.70 5.24
N SER A 223 3.15 -6.64 4.50
CA SER A 223 1.71 -6.93 4.56
C SER A 223 1.27 -7.63 5.85
N MET A 224 2.22 -8.10 6.67
CA MET A 224 2.10 -9.02 7.82
C MET A 224 1.58 -10.42 7.45
N ARG A 225 0.58 -10.48 6.59
CA ARG A 225 -0.06 -11.73 6.13
C ARG A 225 0.80 -12.50 5.12
N THR A 226 1.77 -11.84 4.52
CA THR A 226 2.79 -12.46 3.69
C THR A 226 4.02 -12.73 4.53
N VAL A 227 4.55 -13.94 4.45
CA VAL A 227 5.71 -14.38 5.20
C VAL A 227 6.78 -14.92 4.26
N ALA A 228 8.04 -14.54 4.47
CA ALA A 228 9.17 -15.13 3.77
C ALA A 228 9.49 -16.50 4.39
N VAL A 229 9.57 -17.53 3.54
CA VAL A 229 9.98 -18.89 3.89
C VAL A 229 11.46 -19.10 3.55
N GLY A 230 11.93 -18.44 2.49
CA GLY A 230 13.34 -18.42 2.07
C GLY A 230 13.71 -17.08 1.44
N PRO A 231 14.89 -16.97 0.81
CA PRO A 231 15.34 -15.71 0.19
C PRO A 231 14.39 -15.18 -0.88
N ARG A 232 13.78 -16.07 -1.67
CA ARG A 232 12.93 -15.72 -2.83
C ARG A 232 11.54 -16.37 -2.81
N GLU A 233 11.18 -17.05 -1.71
CA GLU A 233 9.86 -17.67 -1.57
C GLU A 233 9.06 -16.98 -0.46
N GLN A 234 7.83 -16.58 -0.78
CA GLN A 234 6.90 -15.94 0.14
C GLN A 234 5.55 -16.66 0.13
N LEU A 235 4.91 -16.78 1.30
CA LEU A 235 3.55 -17.27 1.45
C LEU A 235 2.64 -16.13 1.88
N LYS A 236 1.62 -15.81 1.09
CA LYS A 236 0.49 -14.94 1.49
C LYS A 236 -0.59 -15.84 2.10
N LEU A 237 -0.89 -15.59 3.36
CA LEU A 237 -1.82 -16.36 4.18
C LEU A 237 -2.98 -15.46 4.64
N PRO A 238 -4.16 -16.01 4.94
CA PRO A 238 -5.21 -15.27 5.63
C PRO A 238 -4.79 -14.88 7.05
N LEU A 239 -5.20 -13.68 7.48
CA LEU A 239 -5.12 -13.21 8.87
C LEU A 239 -6.49 -12.71 9.37
N PRO A 240 -6.88 -13.03 10.62
CA PRO A 240 -8.14 -12.58 11.21
C PRO A 240 -8.02 -11.14 11.74
N THR A 241 -7.61 -10.22 10.87
CA THR A 241 -7.43 -8.80 11.21
C THR A 241 -7.86 -7.91 10.05
N SER A 242 -8.15 -6.65 10.35
CA SER A 242 -8.31 -5.59 9.36
C SER A 242 -7.21 -4.55 9.52
N THR A 243 -6.69 -4.05 8.40
CA THR A 243 -5.64 -3.02 8.38
C THR A 243 -5.95 -2.03 7.27
N LEU A 244 -5.55 -0.77 7.41
CA LEU A 244 -5.95 0.30 6.48
C LEU A 244 -7.48 0.41 6.36
N GLY A 245 -8.16 0.30 7.51
CA GLY A 245 -9.60 0.42 7.64
C GLY A 245 -10.32 -0.88 8.00
N LEU A 246 -11.40 -0.77 8.76
CA LEU A 246 -12.19 -1.91 9.28
C LEU A 246 -12.66 -2.84 8.16
N ARG A 247 -13.06 -2.28 7.02
CA ARG A 247 -13.60 -3.06 5.90
C ARG A 247 -12.51 -3.75 5.06
N ASN A 248 -11.24 -3.38 5.24
CA ASN A 248 -10.10 -3.99 4.54
C ASN A 248 -9.56 -5.20 5.31
N ARG A 249 -10.32 -6.30 5.26
CA ARG A 249 -10.01 -7.56 5.94
C ARG A 249 -8.82 -8.27 5.28
N ARG A 250 -7.92 -8.83 6.08
CA ARG A 250 -6.72 -9.55 5.61
C ARG A 250 -6.95 -11.05 5.36
N VAL A 251 -8.16 -11.39 4.95
CA VAL A 251 -8.54 -12.71 4.43
C VAL A 251 -8.11 -12.88 2.97
N ILE A 252 -8.20 -14.09 2.44
CA ILE A 252 -8.04 -14.36 1.00
C ILE A 252 -9.41 -14.68 0.41
N MET A 253 -9.82 -13.91 -0.59
CA MET A 253 -11.00 -14.23 -1.38
C MET A 253 -10.58 -15.18 -2.51
N PRO A 254 -11.16 -16.40 -2.63
CA PRO A 254 -10.77 -17.39 -3.64
C PRO A 254 -10.53 -16.83 -5.05
N GLY A 255 -11.48 -16.05 -5.57
CA GLY A 255 -11.40 -15.47 -6.91
C GLY A 255 -10.18 -14.58 -7.16
N THR A 256 -9.67 -13.90 -6.11
CA THR A 256 -8.49 -13.03 -6.24
C THR A 256 -7.21 -13.81 -6.56
N LEU A 257 -7.16 -15.12 -6.25
CA LEU A 257 -6.03 -15.98 -6.55
C LEU A 257 -5.95 -16.31 -8.05
N SER A 258 -7.08 -16.71 -8.64
CA SER A 258 -7.16 -16.98 -10.09
C SER A 258 -6.97 -15.71 -10.91
N ASP A 259 -7.56 -14.60 -10.46
CA ASP A 259 -7.45 -13.30 -11.12
C ASP A 259 -6.00 -12.80 -11.09
N GLY A 260 -5.35 -12.81 -9.93
CA GLY A 260 -3.94 -12.41 -9.80
C GLY A 260 -3.03 -13.24 -10.72
N ALA A 261 -3.23 -14.56 -10.77
CA ALA A 261 -2.46 -15.45 -11.64
C ALA A 261 -2.72 -15.18 -13.13
N LEU A 262 -3.97 -14.89 -13.53
CA LEU A 262 -4.32 -14.53 -14.90
C LEU A 262 -3.68 -13.20 -15.31
N VAL A 263 -3.80 -12.17 -14.47
CA VAL A 263 -3.20 -10.86 -14.71
C VAL A 263 -1.68 -10.96 -14.80
N GLU A 264 -1.02 -11.74 -13.95
CA GLU A 264 0.43 -11.97 -14.04
C GLU A 264 0.85 -12.53 -15.41
N ARG A 265 0.11 -13.50 -15.97
CA ARG A 265 0.38 -14.04 -17.32
C ARG A 265 0.20 -12.98 -18.42
N VAL A 266 -0.81 -12.12 -18.29
CA VAL A 266 -1.01 -10.99 -19.22
C VAL A 266 0.17 -10.02 -19.14
N LEU A 267 0.57 -9.63 -17.93
CA LEU A 267 1.71 -8.72 -17.73
C LEU A 267 3.01 -9.31 -18.24
N ARG A 268 3.21 -10.63 -18.12
CA ARG A 268 4.38 -11.33 -18.66
C ARG A 268 4.46 -11.22 -20.19
N ALA A 269 3.34 -11.43 -20.87
CA ALA A 269 3.25 -11.25 -22.32
C ALA A 269 3.52 -9.79 -22.75
N VAL A 270 3.05 -8.80 -21.97
CA VAL A 270 3.35 -7.38 -22.22
C VAL A 270 4.83 -7.09 -22.00
N ALA A 271 5.41 -7.56 -20.90
CA ALA A 271 6.82 -7.33 -20.55
C ALA A 271 7.77 -7.92 -21.60
N GLU A 272 7.49 -9.13 -22.10
CA GLU A 272 8.24 -9.78 -23.18
C GLU A 272 8.17 -8.96 -24.48
N ARG A 273 6.99 -8.46 -24.83
CA ARG A 273 6.78 -7.68 -26.05
C ARG A 273 7.44 -6.30 -26.01
N GLU A 274 7.41 -5.63 -24.86
CA GLU A 274 7.97 -4.28 -24.69
C GLU A 274 9.47 -4.27 -24.36
N ASN A 275 10.08 -5.44 -24.08
CA ASN A 275 11.41 -5.54 -23.49
C ASN A 275 11.56 -4.59 -22.29
N ALA A 276 10.52 -4.57 -21.43
CA ALA A 276 10.39 -3.59 -20.37
C ALA A 276 11.38 -3.87 -19.21
N PRO A 277 11.83 -2.83 -18.48
CA PRO A 277 12.73 -3.00 -17.34
C PRO A 277 11.98 -3.51 -16.09
N VAL A 278 11.20 -4.58 -16.23
CA VAL A 278 10.38 -5.14 -15.17
C VAL A 278 10.60 -6.64 -15.01
N LEU A 279 10.46 -7.10 -13.78
CA LEU A 279 10.42 -8.49 -13.38
C LEU A 279 9.08 -8.75 -12.70
N LEU A 280 8.46 -9.88 -12.98
CA LEU A 280 7.19 -10.26 -12.37
C LEU A 280 7.44 -11.40 -11.40
N ALA A 281 6.95 -11.25 -10.16
CA ALA A 281 6.87 -12.37 -9.23
C ALA A 281 5.96 -13.45 -9.81
N ASP A 282 6.37 -14.71 -9.69
CA ASP A 282 5.51 -15.86 -10.01
C ASP A 282 4.49 -16.04 -8.88
N GLU A 283 3.20 -15.91 -9.23
CA GLU A 283 2.04 -16.06 -8.36
C GLU A 283 1.12 -17.19 -8.84
N GLN A 284 1.64 -18.11 -9.66
CA GLN A 284 0.84 -19.19 -10.27
C GLN A 284 0.53 -20.36 -9.32
N THR A 285 1.07 -20.35 -8.09
CA THR A 285 0.89 -21.44 -7.11
C THR A 285 0.02 -20.99 -5.94
N TYR A 286 -1.20 -21.51 -5.85
CA TYR A 286 -2.17 -21.13 -4.82
C TYR A 286 -3.13 -22.27 -4.48
N GLY A 287 -3.87 -22.11 -3.38
CA GLY A 287 -4.96 -23.01 -3.02
C GLY A 287 -5.98 -22.36 -2.10
N HIS A 288 -7.24 -22.82 -2.16
CA HIS A 288 -8.34 -22.40 -1.29
C HIS A 288 -9.37 -23.52 -1.08
N ALA A 289 -10.23 -23.37 -0.08
CA ALA A 289 -11.40 -24.24 0.13
C ALA A 289 -12.69 -23.43 0.29
N ASP A 290 -12.81 -22.37 -0.50
CA ASP A 290 -13.93 -21.42 -0.51
C ASP A 290 -14.27 -20.83 0.86
N ASP A 291 -13.26 -20.79 1.72
CA ASP A 291 -13.29 -20.26 3.06
C ASP A 291 -12.25 -19.13 3.18
N PRO A 292 -12.63 -17.95 3.69
CA PRO A 292 -11.76 -16.78 3.74
C PRO A 292 -10.49 -16.97 4.61
N LEU A 293 -10.49 -17.94 5.52
CA LEU A 293 -9.39 -18.27 6.42
C LEU A 293 -8.59 -19.51 5.98
N ARG A 294 -9.07 -20.27 4.98
CA ARG A 294 -8.37 -21.43 4.41
C ARG A 294 -7.99 -21.18 2.96
N GLY A 295 -6.82 -20.58 2.78
CA GLY A 295 -6.18 -20.45 1.49
C GLY A 295 -4.73 -20.04 1.62
N TYR A 296 -4.01 -20.07 0.51
CA TYR A 296 -2.64 -19.60 0.42
C TYR A 296 -2.35 -19.13 -1.00
N LEU A 297 -1.38 -18.22 -1.11
CA LEU A 297 -0.65 -17.94 -2.35
C LEU A 297 0.84 -18.10 -2.06
N LEU A 298 1.50 -18.97 -2.81
CA LEU A 298 2.96 -19.06 -2.83
C LEU A 298 3.49 -18.19 -3.97
N ARG A 299 4.34 -17.24 -3.60
CA ARG A 299 4.98 -16.27 -4.48
C ARG A 299 6.46 -16.57 -4.59
N ARG A 300 6.99 -16.61 -5.82
CA ARG A 300 8.43 -16.74 -6.09
C ARG A 300 8.98 -15.47 -6.74
N MET A 301 9.99 -14.89 -6.11
CA MET A 301 10.64 -13.67 -6.59
C MET A 301 11.76 -14.05 -7.59
N PRO A 302 11.81 -13.45 -8.78
CA PRO A 302 12.84 -13.75 -9.78
C PRO A 302 14.23 -13.20 -9.41
N ALA A 303 14.29 -12.23 -8.49
CA ALA A 303 15.51 -11.60 -8.02
C ALA A 303 15.33 -11.08 -6.59
N ASP A 304 16.44 -10.75 -5.94
CA ASP A 304 16.42 -10.03 -4.68
C ASP A 304 16.14 -8.54 -4.97
N GLY A 305 15.29 -7.91 -4.16
CA GLY A 305 14.89 -6.53 -4.38
C GLY A 305 14.51 -5.81 -3.10
N VAL A 306 14.51 -4.48 -3.16
CA VAL A 306 14.17 -3.61 -2.04
C VAL A 306 12.77 -3.03 -2.28
N PRO A 307 11.79 -3.27 -1.38
CA PRO A 307 10.48 -2.65 -1.50
C PRO A 307 10.59 -1.14 -1.61
N VAL A 308 9.86 -0.52 -2.54
CA VAL A 308 9.86 0.94 -2.69
C VAL A 308 9.45 1.63 -1.39
N ALA A 309 8.54 1.02 -0.63
CA ALA A 309 8.11 1.49 0.67
C ALA A 309 9.24 1.56 1.71
N ALA A 310 10.36 0.87 1.50
CA ALA A 310 11.51 0.89 2.41
C ALA A 310 12.44 2.08 2.19
N LEU A 311 12.44 2.72 1.01
CA LEU A 311 13.47 3.69 0.60
C LEU A 311 13.64 4.87 1.58
N LEU A 312 12.54 5.30 2.19
CA LEU A 312 12.51 6.43 3.13
C LEU A 312 12.78 6.02 4.59
N ALA A 313 13.03 4.73 4.85
CA ALA A 313 13.26 4.23 6.20
C ALA A 313 14.70 4.49 6.63
N ARG A 314 14.91 4.88 7.89
CA ARG A 314 16.25 4.92 8.48
C ARG A 314 16.73 3.51 8.77
N THR A 315 17.99 3.23 8.49
CA THR A 315 18.62 1.97 8.85
C THR A 315 19.22 2.07 10.26
N PRO A 316 19.44 0.92 10.94
CA PRO A 316 20.02 0.92 12.29
C PRO A 316 21.37 1.64 12.39
N GLU A 317 22.15 1.66 11.31
CA GLU A 317 23.48 2.24 11.22
C GLU A 317 23.49 3.76 11.01
N GLY A 318 22.33 4.39 10.79
CA GLY A 318 22.20 5.85 10.67
C GLY A 318 21.71 6.41 9.31
N PRO A 319 22.11 5.87 8.13
CA PRO A 319 21.62 6.38 6.85
C PRO A 319 20.18 5.95 6.56
N TYR A 320 19.58 6.50 5.50
CA TYR A 320 18.32 6.00 4.96
C TYR A 320 18.57 4.86 3.95
N VAL A 321 17.60 3.97 3.78
CA VAL A 321 17.71 2.83 2.83
C VAL A 321 18.10 3.29 1.43
N ILE A 322 17.56 4.41 0.94
CA ILE A 322 17.95 4.94 -0.37
C ILE A 322 19.44 5.31 -0.46
N GLU A 323 20.04 5.79 0.62
CA GLU A 323 21.47 6.12 0.67
C GLU A 323 22.34 4.86 0.72
N GLU A 324 21.85 3.74 1.27
CA GLU A 324 22.55 2.44 1.16
C GLU A 324 22.58 1.91 -0.27
N LEU A 325 21.57 2.27 -1.09
CA LEU A 325 21.44 1.80 -2.47
C LEU A 325 22.06 2.74 -3.50
N ALA A 326 22.27 4.00 -3.15
CA ALA A 326 22.62 5.06 -4.09
C ALA A 326 23.89 5.79 -3.65
N GLY A 327 24.87 5.90 -4.57
CA GLY A 327 25.95 6.88 -4.44
C GLY A 327 25.47 8.32 -4.68
N ASP A 328 24.42 8.49 -5.50
CA ASP A 328 23.74 9.75 -5.76
C ASP A 328 22.22 9.52 -5.71
N VAL A 329 21.56 10.10 -4.69
CA VAL A 329 20.12 9.97 -4.46
C VAL A 329 19.30 10.56 -5.61
N ALA A 330 19.73 11.67 -6.21
CA ALA A 330 18.99 12.31 -7.29
C ALA A 330 19.04 11.46 -8.57
N ALA A 331 20.23 10.95 -8.92
CA ALA A 331 20.40 10.05 -10.06
C ALA A 331 19.60 8.75 -9.88
N PHE A 332 19.70 8.12 -8.70
CA PHE A 332 18.95 6.90 -8.38
C PHE A 332 17.44 7.11 -8.47
N PHE A 333 16.93 8.22 -7.91
CA PHE A 333 15.51 8.56 -8.01
C PHE A 333 15.08 8.79 -9.46
N GLY A 334 15.91 9.46 -10.27
CA GLY A 334 15.69 9.66 -11.69
C GLY A 334 15.62 8.35 -12.50
N ASP A 335 16.46 7.37 -12.18
CA ASP A 335 16.46 6.05 -12.80
C ASP A 335 15.24 5.22 -12.39
N TYR A 336 14.86 5.29 -11.11
CA TYR A 336 13.63 4.68 -10.60
C TYR A 336 12.39 5.24 -11.31
N LEU A 337 12.29 6.56 -11.44
CA LEU A 337 11.19 7.22 -12.14
C LEU A 337 11.17 6.86 -13.63
N HIS A 338 12.34 6.74 -14.26
CA HIS A 338 12.42 6.26 -15.63
C HIS A 338 11.83 4.85 -15.77
N ALA A 339 12.23 3.90 -14.92
CA ALA A 339 11.70 2.55 -14.94
C ALA A 339 10.19 2.50 -14.64
N LEU A 340 9.73 3.32 -13.68
CA LEU A 340 8.32 3.44 -13.28
C LEU A 340 7.44 3.91 -14.44
N PHE A 341 7.79 5.01 -15.11
CA PHE A 341 6.96 5.57 -16.17
C PHE A 341 7.12 4.82 -17.50
N ARG A 342 8.32 4.29 -17.80
CA ARG A 342 8.55 3.44 -18.97
C ARG A 342 7.70 2.18 -18.94
N TRP A 343 7.37 1.67 -17.75
CA TRP A 343 6.45 0.55 -17.61
C TRP A 343 4.99 1.01 -17.64
N ASN A 344 4.59 1.90 -16.74
CA ASN A 344 3.16 2.14 -16.48
C ASN A 344 2.47 2.99 -17.55
N VAL A 345 3.18 3.91 -18.23
CA VAL A 345 2.56 4.75 -19.28
C VAL A 345 2.10 3.91 -20.48
N PRO A 346 2.97 3.16 -21.18
CA PRO A 346 2.53 2.31 -22.28
C PRO A 346 1.58 1.20 -21.83
N LEU A 347 1.73 0.67 -20.61
CA LEU A 347 0.81 -0.32 -20.06
C LEU A 347 -0.64 0.21 -20.05
N LEU A 348 -0.85 1.47 -19.67
CA LEU A 348 -2.17 2.10 -19.74
C LEU A 348 -2.54 2.50 -21.17
N THR A 349 -1.70 3.28 -21.85
CA THR A 349 -2.09 3.94 -23.10
C THR A 349 -2.20 2.98 -24.27
N ARG A 350 -1.30 1.99 -24.34
CA ARG A 350 -1.26 0.99 -25.42
C ARG A 350 -2.05 -0.27 -25.07
N TYR A 351 -1.92 -0.77 -23.85
CA TYR A 351 -2.51 -2.06 -23.45
C TYR A 351 -3.79 -1.95 -22.63
N GLY A 352 -4.17 -0.74 -22.18
CA GLY A 352 -5.41 -0.54 -21.43
C GLY A 352 -5.39 -1.09 -20.03
N ILE A 353 -4.20 -1.21 -19.42
CA ILE A 353 -4.02 -1.80 -18.10
C ILE A 353 -3.57 -0.71 -17.12
N ALA A 354 -4.25 -0.60 -15.99
CA ALA A 354 -3.81 0.20 -14.85
C ALA A 354 -3.61 -0.70 -13.62
N LEU A 355 -2.43 -0.62 -13.01
CA LEU A 355 -2.06 -1.47 -11.88
C LEU A 355 -2.30 -0.75 -10.55
N GLU A 356 -2.86 -1.47 -9.58
CA GLU A 356 -2.86 -1.06 -8.16
C GLU A 356 -1.55 -1.46 -7.45
N ALA A 357 -0.43 -1.42 -8.17
CA ALA A 357 0.90 -1.71 -7.64
C ALA A 357 1.47 -0.51 -6.87
N HIS A 358 1.01 -0.33 -5.63
CA HIS A 358 1.56 0.69 -4.72
C HIS A 358 2.95 0.29 -4.17
N GLN A 359 3.58 1.15 -3.37
CA GLN A 359 4.99 1.00 -2.92
C GLN A 359 5.36 -0.34 -2.25
N GLN A 360 4.39 -1.08 -1.70
CA GLN A 360 4.59 -2.42 -1.12
C GLN A 360 4.69 -3.51 -2.20
N ASN A 361 3.99 -3.30 -3.31
CA ASN A 361 3.84 -4.23 -4.43
C ASN A 361 4.89 -3.99 -5.53
N VAL A 362 5.70 -2.93 -5.37
CA VAL A 362 6.82 -2.59 -6.24
C VAL A 362 8.11 -2.69 -5.44
N SER A 363 9.10 -3.42 -5.96
CA SER A 363 10.45 -3.47 -5.41
C SER A 363 11.46 -3.04 -6.47
N ILE A 364 12.54 -2.40 -6.06
CA ILE A 364 13.67 -2.05 -6.93
C ILE A 364 14.65 -3.22 -6.93
N VAL A 365 15.06 -3.62 -8.13
CA VAL A 365 16.17 -4.54 -8.36
C VAL A 365 17.34 -3.71 -8.89
N PRO A 366 18.33 -3.38 -8.05
CA PRO A 366 19.47 -2.54 -8.45
C PRO A 366 20.27 -3.17 -9.59
N GLY A 367 20.87 -2.32 -10.42
CA GLY A 367 21.74 -2.70 -11.54
C GLY A 367 21.67 -1.68 -12.67
N PRO A 368 22.59 -1.72 -13.65
CA PRO A 368 22.47 -0.99 -14.91
C PRO A 368 21.96 -1.94 -16.03
N PRO A 369 20.70 -1.83 -16.50
CA PRO A 369 19.68 -0.86 -16.10
C PRO A 369 18.94 -1.27 -14.81
N MET A 370 18.40 -0.27 -14.10
CA MET A 370 17.55 -0.50 -12.94
C MET A 370 16.25 -1.17 -13.39
N ARG A 371 15.76 -2.14 -12.62
CA ARG A 371 14.49 -2.83 -12.91
C ARG A 371 13.51 -2.73 -11.76
N LEU A 372 12.23 -2.72 -12.08
CA LEU A 372 11.15 -2.87 -11.10
C LEU A 372 10.74 -4.34 -11.00
N MET A 373 10.42 -4.79 -9.79
CA MET A 373 9.82 -6.09 -9.55
C MET A 373 8.41 -5.91 -9.01
N ILE A 374 7.42 -6.45 -9.72
CA ILE A 374 5.99 -6.27 -9.45
C ILE A 374 5.37 -7.57 -8.91
N LYS A 375 4.48 -7.43 -7.92
CA LYS A 375 3.73 -8.52 -7.26
C LYS A 375 2.33 -8.05 -6.85
N ASP A 376 1.46 -8.97 -6.44
CA ASP A 376 0.07 -8.69 -6.01
C ASP A 376 -0.74 -7.96 -7.10
N ASN A 377 -1.05 -8.67 -8.19
CA ASN A 377 -1.73 -8.11 -9.37
C ASN A 377 -3.28 -8.27 -9.37
N ASP A 378 -3.86 -8.66 -8.23
CA ASP A 378 -5.28 -8.98 -8.07
C ASP A 378 -6.23 -7.75 -8.13
N GLY A 379 -5.69 -6.54 -8.09
CA GLY A 379 -6.45 -5.28 -8.11
C GLY A 379 -6.50 -4.53 -9.45
N ALA A 380 -5.88 -5.05 -10.51
CA ALA A 380 -5.73 -4.33 -11.79
C ALA A 380 -7.08 -3.92 -12.43
N LEU A 381 -7.05 -2.90 -13.28
CA LEU A 381 -8.13 -2.57 -14.21
C LEU A 381 -7.67 -2.79 -15.65
N ILE A 382 -8.53 -3.38 -16.48
CA ILE A 382 -8.15 -3.85 -17.83
C ILE A 382 -9.23 -3.53 -18.87
N ASP A 383 -8.87 -2.77 -19.91
CA ASP A 383 -9.64 -2.65 -21.15
C ASP A 383 -9.29 -3.82 -22.08
N LEU A 384 -10.13 -4.86 -22.05
CA LEU A 384 -9.91 -6.11 -22.81
C LEU A 384 -9.88 -5.88 -24.33
N ARG A 385 -10.63 -4.90 -24.84
CA ARG A 385 -10.61 -4.59 -26.27
C ARG A 385 -9.26 -4.01 -26.66
N ARG A 386 -8.77 -3.03 -25.92
CA ARG A 386 -7.45 -2.42 -26.16
C ARG A 386 -6.33 -3.44 -25.97
N LEU A 387 -6.44 -4.30 -24.96
CA LEU A 387 -5.49 -5.40 -24.74
C LEU A 387 -5.46 -6.35 -25.94
N GLY A 388 -6.62 -6.73 -26.45
CA GLY A 388 -6.78 -7.59 -27.62
C GLY A 388 -6.20 -6.96 -28.88
N ASP A 389 -6.51 -5.69 -29.14
CA ASP A 389 -5.95 -4.93 -30.27
C ASP A 389 -4.42 -4.87 -30.20
N ALA A 390 -3.86 -4.71 -28.99
CA ALA A 390 -2.42 -4.57 -28.79
C ALA A 390 -1.67 -5.92 -28.84
N LEU A 391 -2.17 -6.97 -28.18
CA LEU A 391 -1.51 -8.28 -28.09
C LEU A 391 -1.95 -9.30 -29.14
N GLY A 392 -3.02 -9.02 -29.89
CA GLY A 392 -3.68 -9.98 -30.79
C GLY A 392 -4.52 -11.03 -30.07
N ARG A 393 -4.59 -10.96 -28.73
CA ARG A 393 -5.39 -11.82 -27.85
C ARG A 393 -5.67 -11.11 -26.54
N ALA A 394 -6.83 -11.37 -25.96
CA ALA A 394 -7.18 -10.95 -24.61
C ALA A 394 -7.91 -12.11 -23.91
N PRO A 395 -7.89 -12.18 -22.57
CA PRO A 395 -8.80 -13.05 -21.82
C PRO A 395 -10.25 -12.66 -22.08
N GLU A 396 -11.15 -13.63 -22.01
CA GLU A 396 -12.60 -13.38 -22.04
C GLU A 396 -13.09 -12.83 -20.70
N PRO A 397 -14.13 -11.96 -20.67
CA PRO A 397 -14.66 -11.42 -19.42
C PRO A 397 -15.04 -12.48 -18.38
N GLY A 398 -15.51 -13.65 -18.83
CA GLY A 398 -15.90 -14.77 -17.95
C GLY A 398 -14.73 -15.53 -17.32
N GLU A 399 -13.49 -15.27 -17.73
CA GLU A 399 -12.30 -15.84 -17.09
C GLU A 399 -11.92 -15.13 -15.78
N PHE A 400 -12.46 -13.93 -15.54
CA PHE A 400 -12.26 -13.18 -14.30
C PHE A 400 -13.30 -13.59 -13.27
N ALA A 401 -12.85 -13.92 -12.06
CA ALA A 401 -13.73 -14.18 -10.93
C ALA A 401 -14.34 -12.88 -10.40
N ASP A 402 -13.58 -11.78 -10.39
CA ASP A 402 -14.09 -10.44 -10.10
C ASP A 402 -14.49 -9.68 -11.38
N PRO A 403 -15.80 -9.49 -11.65
CA PRO A 403 -16.27 -8.83 -12.86
C PRO A 403 -15.93 -7.33 -12.92
N ARG A 404 -15.34 -6.76 -11.85
CA ARG A 404 -14.94 -5.35 -11.76
C ARG A 404 -13.52 -5.09 -12.28
N LEU A 405 -12.75 -6.13 -12.61
CA LEU A 405 -11.40 -6.00 -13.18
C LEU A 405 -11.46 -5.51 -14.64
N PRO A 406 -12.27 -6.14 -15.52
CA PRO A 406 -12.52 -5.59 -16.85
C PRO A 406 -13.26 -4.26 -16.77
N THR A 407 -12.81 -3.26 -17.52
CA THR A 407 -13.49 -1.96 -17.64
C THR A 407 -13.28 -1.34 -19.01
N THR A 408 -14.27 -0.60 -19.49
CA THR A 408 -14.18 0.22 -20.71
C THR A 408 -14.04 1.71 -20.41
N ASP A 409 -13.97 2.09 -19.12
CA ASP A 409 -13.86 3.49 -18.70
C ASP A 409 -12.39 3.96 -18.67
N PRO A 410 -11.94 4.79 -19.62
CA PRO A 410 -10.58 5.32 -19.62
C PRO A 410 -10.31 6.26 -18.44
N GLU A 411 -11.33 6.90 -17.86
CA GLU A 411 -11.16 7.76 -16.69
C GLU A 411 -10.89 6.95 -15.42
N ALA A 412 -11.50 5.76 -15.28
CA ALA A 412 -11.18 4.85 -14.19
C ALA A 412 -9.71 4.41 -14.24
N LEU A 413 -9.21 4.04 -15.43
CA LEU A 413 -7.80 3.71 -15.64
C LEU A 413 -6.87 4.88 -15.29
N ALA A 414 -7.21 6.09 -15.76
CA ALA A 414 -6.43 7.30 -15.46
C ALA A 414 -6.40 7.62 -13.96
N LYS A 415 -7.54 7.47 -13.25
CA LYS A 415 -7.61 7.67 -11.80
C LYS A 415 -6.72 6.68 -11.04
N VAL A 416 -6.70 5.40 -11.43
CA VAL A 416 -5.76 4.42 -10.85
C VAL A 416 -4.31 4.83 -11.11
N PHE A 417 -3.98 5.20 -12.35
CA PHE A 417 -2.63 5.64 -12.69
C PHE A 417 -2.17 6.86 -11.88
N VAL A 418 -3.02 7.89 -11.77
CA VAL A 418 -2.69 9.10 -11.00
C VAL A 418 -2.53 8.76 -9.52
N THR A 419 -3.48 8.03 -8.94
CA THR A 419 -3.50 7.77 -7.50
C THR A 419 -2.42 6.80 -7.05
N ILE A 420 -2.09 5.80 -7.87
CA ILE A 420 -1.10 4.78 -7.52
C ILE A 420 0.28 5.17 -8.05
N THR A 421 0.42 5.34 -9.36
CA THR A 421 1.73 5.58 -9.99
C THR A 421 2.26 6.98 -9.68
N VAL A 422 1.44 8.03 -9.88
CA VAL A 422 1.90 9.42 -9.74
C VAL A 422 1.93 9.84 -8.27
N HIS A 423 0.90 9.56 -7.48
CA HIS A 423 0.86 9.94 -6.07
C HIS A 423 1.65 9.00 -5.17
N LEU A 424 1.29 7.70 -5.10
CA LEU A 424 1.91 6.80 -4.14
C LEU A 424 3.33 6.39 -4.53
N CYS A 425 3.60 6.11 -5.81
CA CYS A 425 4.91 5.58 -6.21
C CYS A 425 5.93 6.66 -6.58
N ALA A 426 5.52 7.84 -7.04
CA ALA A 426 6.43 8.94 -7.38
C ALA A 426 6.38 10.09 -6.36
N GLY A 427 5.21 10.73 -6.21
CA GLY A 427 5.03 11.91 -5.37
C GLY A 427 5.40 11.67 -3.91
N ALA A 428 4.85 10.63 -3.29
CA ALA A 428 5.13 10.31 -1.88
C ALA A 428 6.64 10.14 -1.59
N LEU A 429 7.41 9.63 -2.55
CA LEU A 429 8.87 9.57 -2.42
C LEU A 429 9.51 10.95 -2.54
N ALA A 430 9.18 11.76 -3.55
CA ALA A 430 9.75 13.10 -3.70
C ALA A 430 9.49 13.99 -2.46
N PHE A 431 8.26 13.97 -1.95
CA PHE A 431 7.91 14.66 -0.71
C PHE A 431 8.65 14.06 0.50
N GLY A 432 8.67 12.74 0.64
CA GLY A 432 9.36 12.08 1.73
C GLY A 432 10.89 12.28 1.75
N LEU A 433 11.53 12.37 0.57
CA LEU A 433 12.95 12.69 0.43
C LEU A 433 13.23 14.13 0.85
N ALA A 434 12.38 15.08 0.45
CA ALA A 434 12.49 16.48 0.84
C ALA A 434 12.31 16.68 2.35
N GLU A 435 11.39 15.94 2.97
CA GLU A 435 11.18 15.91 4.41
C GLU A 435 12.47 15.58 5.19
N ARG A 436 13.25 14.65 4.62
CA ARG A 436 14.43 14.07 5.25
C ARG A 436 15.71 14.83 4.90
N GLY A 437 15.61 15.90 4.10
CA GLY A 437 16.76 16.66 3.61
C GLY A 437 17.60 15.93 2.56
N LEU A 438 17.08 14.86 1.97
CA LEU A 438 17.83 14.00 1.04
C LEU A 438 17.80 14.50 -0.41
N LEU A 439 16.73 15.20 -0.78
CA LEU A 439 16.56 15.79 -2.11
C LEU A 439 15.70 17.04 -2.01
N PRO A 440 16.10 18.20 -2.55
CA PRO A 440 15.22 19.37 -2.61
C PRO A 440 13.92 19.04 -3.35
N LEU A 441 12.78 19.42 -2.78
CA LEU A 441 11.46 19.11 -3.34
C LEU A 441 11.33 19.55 -4.81
N ALA A 442 11.79 20.75 -5.14
CA ALA A 442 11.75 21.27 -6.51
C ALA A 442 12.47 20.35 -7.50
N THR A 443 13.67 19.87 -7.15
CA THR A 443 14.43 18.90 -7.94
C THR A 443 13.68 17.58 -8.08
N GLY A 444 13.11 17.05 -6.99
CA GLY A 444 12.31 15.83 -7.04
C GLY A 444 11.09 15.93 -7.95
N LEU A 445 10.38 17.07 -7.91
CA LEU A 445 9.21 17.32 -8.74
C LEU A 445 9.58 17.55 -10.22
N GLU A 446 10.69 18.22 -10.50
CA GLU A 446 11.26 18.38 -11.84
C GLU A 446 11.60 17.00 -12.44
N LEU A 447 12.27 16.13 -11.68
CA LEU A 447 12.56 14.75 -12.12
C LEU A 447 11.28 13.95 -12.44
N ILE A 448 10.23 14.06 -11.60
CA ILE A 448 8.95 13.40 -11.88
C ILE A 448 8.36 13.92 -13.19
N ARG A 449 8.30 15.25 -13.34
CA ARG A 449 7.75 15.90 -14.52
C ARG A 449 8.51 15.48 -15.78
N ASP A 450 9.84 15.57 -15.78
CA ASP A 450 10.67 15.26 -16.95
C ASP A 450 10.53 13.79 -17.37
N ARG A 451 10.57 12.86 -16.41
CA ARG A 451 10.44 11.42 -16.72
C ARG A 451 9.03 11.05 -17.16
N LEU A 452 8.00 11.66 -16.59
CA LEU A 452 6.62 11.45 -17.02
C LEU A 452 6.37 12.08 -18.40
N ASP A 453 6.83 13.30 -18.64
CA ASP A 453 6.70 14.04 -19.90
C ASP A 453 7.35 13.29 -21.06
N ALA A 454 8.56 12.75 -20.85
CA ALA A 454 9.25 11.92 -21.82
C ALA A 454 8.46 10.65 -22.17
N ALA A 455 7.91 9.96 -21.17
CA ALA A 455 7.12 8.76 -21.39
C ALA A 455 5.78 9.05 -22.10
N LEU A 456 5.10 10.13 -21.71
CA LEU A 456 3.86 10.59 -22.36
C LEU A 456 4.10 10.99 -23.82
N THR A 457 5.18 11.72 -24.10
CA THR A 457 5.54 12.11 -25.47
C THR A 457 5.78 10.90 -26.36
N ALA A 458 6.37 9.83 -25.81
CA ALA A 458 6.63 8.60 -26.55
C ALA A 458 5.38 7.71 -26.72
N HIS A 459 4.45 7.72 -25.77
CA HIS A 459 3.43 6.65 -25.65
C HIS A 459 1.98 7.13 -25.48
N ASP A 460 1.70 8.43 -25.41
CA ASP A 460 0.34 9.00 -25.32
C ASP A 460 0.01 9.85 -26.56
N PRO A 461 -0.15 9.25 -27.76
CA PRO A 461 -0.37 9.99 -29.00
C PRO A 461 -1.67 10.81 -28.99
N THR A 462 -2.64 10.42 -28.14
CA THR A 462 -3.91 11.15 -27.98
C THR A 462 -3.82 12.33 -27.02
N GLY A 463 -2.75 12.44 -26.22
CA GLY A 463 -2.63 13.42 -25.13
C GLY A 463 -3.61 13.21 -23.98
N PHE A 464 -4.27 12.04 -23.91
CA PHE A 464 -5.30 11.76 -22.91
C PHE A 464 -4.71 11.71 -21.50
N LEU A 465 -3.68 10.90 -21.30
CA LEU A 465 -3.06 10.73 -19.99
C LEU A 465 -2.32 11.99 -19.57
N ARG A 466 -1.73 12.73 -20.53
CA ARG A 466 -1.15 14.05 -20.29
C ARG A 466 -2.16 15.03 -19.70
N ALA A 467 -3.35 15.12 -20.30
CA ALA A 467 -4.43 15.99 -19.84
C ALA A 467 -4.95 15.64 -18.43
N ARG A 468 -4.76 14.40 -17.97
CA ARG A 468 -5.13 13.94 -16.61
C ARG A 468 -3.96 13.97 -15.61
N THR A 469 -2.77 14.35 -16.05
CA THR A 469 -1.55 14.35 -15.22
C THR A 469 -0.89 15.72 -15.23
N LEU A 470 -0.01 16.01 -16.20
CA LEU A 470 0.81 17.22 -16.22
C LEU A 470 0.00 18.49 -16.45
N ASP A 471 -1.07 18.40 -17.24
CA ASP A 471 -1.86 19.57 -17.66
C ASP A 471 -3.16 19.71 -16.85
N ALA A 472 -3.44 18.79 -15.92
CA ALA A 472 -4.63 18.85 -15.09
C ALA A 472 -4.54 19.97 -14.04
N ASP A 473 -5.61 20.70 -13.79
CA ASP A 473 -5.63 21.70 -12.70
C ASP A 473 -5.46 21.05 -11.33
N ARG A 474 -6.05 19.86 -11.17
CA ARG A 474 -6.06 19.09 -9.93
C ARG A 474 -5.94 17.59 -10.22
N LEU A 475 -5.34 16.87 -9.27
CA LEU A 475 -5.14 15.42 -9.39
C LEU A 475 -6.10 14.67 -8.47
N PRO A 476 -6.76 13.59 -8.93
CA PRO A 476 -7.58 12.76 -8.06
C PRO A 476 -6.74 12.05 -6.99
N GLY A 477 -7.20 12.12 -5.75
CA GLY A 477 -6.71 11.35 -4.62
C GLY A 477 -7.58 10.11 -4.33
N LYS A 478 -7.14 9.34 -3.34
CA LYS A 478 -7.84 8.14 -2.85
C LYS A 478 -8.47 8.44 -1.49
N ALA A 479 -9.80 8.33 -1.39
CA ALA A 479 -10.50 8.46 -0.11
C ALA A 479 -10.43 7.12 0.61
N MET A 480 -9.65 7.06 1.68
CA MET A 480 -9.38 5.80 2.38
C MET A 480 -10.04 5.74 3.75
N VAL A 481 -10.15 6.86 4.47
CA VAL A 481 -10.72 6.86 5.83
C VAL A 481 -12.25 6.74 5.75
N THR A 482 -12.86 7.52 4.87
CA THR A 482 -14.29 7.55 4.61
C THR A 482 -14.76 6.20 4.10
N ALA A 483 -14.13 5.67 3.05
CA ALA A 483 -14.52 4.38 2.45
C ALA A 483 -14.08 3.16 3.29
N GLY A 484 -12.94 3.25 3.99
CA GLY A 484 -12.36 2.12 4.72
C GLY A 484 -13.04 1.80 6.05
N THR A 485 -13.53 2.82 6.77
CA THR A 485 -14.09 2.65 8.13
C THR A 485 -15.35 3.47 8.38
N LEU A 486 -15.32 4.79 8.13
CA LEU A 486 -16.40 5.68 8.59
C LEU A 486 -17.75 5.46 7.89
N VAL A 487 -17.76 5.45 6.56
CA VAL A 487 -19.00 5.56 5.77
C VAL A 487 -19.33 4.24 5.07
N GLY A 488 -20.58 3.81 5.15
CA GLY A 488 -21.09 2.61 4.47
C GLY A 488 -21.09 2.74 2.95
N LYS A 489 -21.00 1.59 2.24
CA LYS A 489 -21.00 1.53 0.76
C LYS A 489 -22.23 2.18 0.14
N ASP A 490 -23.37 2.05 0.81
CA ASP A 490 -24.66 2.63 0.43
C ASP A 490 -24.63 4.17 0.35
N ARG A 491 -23.74 4.82 1.12
CA ARG A 491 -23.58 6.28 1.13
C ARG A 491 -22.42 6.76 0.29
N THR A 492 -21.33 5.99 0.18
CA THR A 492 -20.18 6.37 -0.66
C THR A 492 -20.44 6.15 -2.15
N GLY A 493 -21.41 5.31 -2.51
CA GLY A 493 -21.65 4.87 -3.89
C GLY A 493 -20.51 4.03 -4.46
N ALA A 494 -19.53 3.64 -3.64
CA ALA A 494 -18.36 2.90 -4.07
C ALA A 494 -18.67 1.40 -4.18
N GLU A 495 -18.56 0.85 -5.38
CA GLU A 495 -18.66 -0.60 -5.61
C GLU A 495 -17.50 -1.36 -4.94
N ASP A 496 -16.31 -0.73 -4.95
CA ASP A 496 -15.12 -1.16 -4.21
C ASP A 496 -14.58 -0.01 -3.33
N ILE A 497 -14.48 -0.27 -2.03
CA ILE A 497 -13.91 0.69 -1.06
C ILE A 497 -12.45 1.01 -1.37
N ASN A 498 -11.71 0.08 -1.99
CA ASN A 498 -10.32 0.27 -2.37
C ASN A 498 -10.20 1.11 -3.66
N LYS A 499 -11.27 1.28 -4.43
CA LYS A 499 -11.30 2.04 -5.69
C LYS A 499 -12.10 3.34 -5.58
N HIS A 500 -12.27 3.87 -4.36
CA HIS A 500 -12.92 5.15 -4.14
C HIS A 500 -11.96 6.33 -4.41
N TYR A 501 -11.82 6.64 -5.70
CA TYR A 501 -11.02 7.75 -6.23
C TYR A 501 -11.91 8.99 -6.39
N GLY A 502 -11.59 10.10 -5.74
CA GLY A 502 -12.55 11.21 -5.70
C GLY A 502 -12.13 12.52 -5.04
N PRO A 503 -11.42 12.53 -3.89
CA PRO A 503 -10.96 13.79 -3.31
C PRO A 503 -9.96 14.45 -4.24
N SER A 504 -10.27 15.64 -4.74
CA SER A 504 -9.38 16.36 -5.63
C SER A 504 -8.24 17.02 -4.84
N GLY A 505 -7.00 16.68 -5.16
CA GLY A 505 -5.80 17.25 -4.56
C GLY A 505 -5.17 18.35 -5.42
N PRO A 506 -4.20 19.10 -4.90
CA PRO A 506 -3.38 20.00 -5.73
C PRO A 506 -2.62 19.22 -6.79
N ASN A 507 -2.45 19.79 -7.98
CA ASN A 507 -1.45 19.28 -8.91
C ASN A 507 -0.08 19.88 -8.55
N TYR A 508 0.78 19.10 -7.90
CA TYR A 508 2.12 19.54 -7.53
C TYR A 508 3.11 19.59 -8.72
N LEU A 509 2.69 19.21 -9.93
CA LEU A 509 3.54 19.20 -11.12
C LEU A 509 3.39 20.48 -12.00
N THR A 510 2.43 21.35 -11.69
CA THR A 510 2.12 22.57 -12.47
C THR A 510 2.85 23.84 -11.99
N ASN A 511 3.27 23.89 -10.71
CA ASN A 511 3.66 25.12 -10.02
C ASN A 511 5.15 25.53 -10.10
N TYR A 512 5.89 25.08 -11.11
CA TYR A 512 7.28 25.50 -11.31
C TYR A 512 7.49 26.05 -12.72
N PRO A 513 8.14 27.22 -12.87
CA PRO A 513 8.33 27.83 -14.18
C PRO A 513 9.09 26.86 -15.09
N LYS A 514 8.53 26.61 -16.28
CA LYS A 514 9.24 25.92 -17.36
C LYS A 514 10.62 26.60 -17.50
N ARG A 515 11.72 25.86 -17.38
CA ARG A 515 13.00 26.35 -17.88
C ARG A 515 12.76 26.71 -19.35
N SER A 516 12.87 27.99 -19.68
CA SER A 516 12.97 28.44 -21.05
C SER A 516 14.09 27.66 -21.70
N ALA A 517 13.77 26.90 -22.76
CA ALA A 517 14.77 26.19 -23.54
C ALA A 517 15.82 27.20 -24.02
N SER A 518 17.07 26.99 -23.61
CA SER A 518 18.26 27.64 -24.16
C SER A 518 18.79 26.85 -25.33
#